data_AF-A0A6C0K4Y0-F1
#
_entry.id   AF-A0A6C0K4Y0-F1
#
_cell.length_a   1.000
_cell.length_b   1.000
_cell.length_c   1.000
_cell.angle_alpha   90.00
_cell.angle_beta   90.00
_cell.angle_gamma   90.00
#
_symmetry.space_group_name_H-M   'P 1'
#
loop_
_entity.id
_entity.type
_entity.pdbx_description
1 polymer ?
#
loop_
_entity_poly.entity_id
_entity_poly.type
_entity_poly.pdbx_seq_one_letter_code
_entity_poly.pdbx_strand_id
1 'polypeptide(L)'
;MFQDDGRWKEFGIGRDPTYFTYMPFWLFTVVWSIVAYMIVMLIEDALYIPSDSIEFQRNTMRTRNGNGNSRKANAVKELTPGYYMLNQGATGRNGVPRYVYLGPEIGDGDGAGDGTFEEP
;
A
#
# COMPACT_ATOMS: atom_id res chain seq x y z
N MET A 1 16.96 -34.34 25.59
CA MET A 1 18.02 -33.82 24.68
C MET A 1 19.36 -33.64 25.39
N PHE A 2 19.36 -33.38 26.69
CA PHE A 2 20.59 -33.35 27.48
C PHE A 2 20.89 -34.72 28.08
N GLN A 3 22.18 -34.99 28.27
CA GLN A 3 22.70 -36.06 29.09
C GLN A 3 22.60 -35.67 30.58
N ASP A 4 22.77 -36.63 31.49
CA ASP A 4 22.71 -36.40 32.95
C ASP A 4 23.87 -35.50 33.45
N ASP A 5 24.94 -35.39 32.67
CA ASP A 5 26.07 -34.49 32.89
C ASP A 5 25.81 -33.05 32.39
N GLY A 6 24.63 -32.77 31.85
CA GLY A 6 24.24 -31.47 31.29
C GLY A 6 24.78 -31.20 29.87
N ARG A 7 25.50 -32.14 29.26
CA ARG A 7 25.96 -32.01 27.87
C ARG A 7 24.81 -32.28 26.89
N TRP A 8 24.91 -31.71 25.70
CA TRP A 8 23.96 -31.99 24.63
C TRP A 8 24.16 -33.44 24.14
N LYS A 9 23.07 -34.18 23.89
CA LYS A 9 23.14 -35.47 23.20
C LYS A 9 23.50 -35.23 21.73
N GLU A 10 24.45 -36.01 21.24
CA GLU A 10 24.87 -35.96 19.85
C GLU A 10 23.87 -36.68 18.95
N PHE A 11 23.89 -36.37 17.66
CA PHE A 11 23.13 -37.12 16.68
C PHE A 11 23.86 -38.42 16.32
N GLY A 12 23.17 -39.55 16.37
CA GLY A 12 23.73 -40.84 16.01
C GLY A 12 22.66 -41.88 15.76
N ILE A 13 22.78 -42.59 14.62
CA ILE A 13 21.90 -43.72 14.27
C ILE A 13 22.64 -45.01 14.63
N GLY A 14 21.97 -45.91 15.35
CA GLY A 14 22.53 -47.23 15.71
C GLY A 14 23.58 -47.20 16.84
N ARG A 15 23.56 -46.15 17.67
CA ARG A 15 24.40 -46.05 18.89
C ARG A 15 23.54 -46.05 20.14
N ASP A 16 24.20 -46.12 21.29
CA ASP A 16 23.56 -46.25 22.60
C ASP A 16 22.59 -45.06 22.87
N PRO A 17 21.28 -45.30 23.12
CA PRO A 17 20.26 -44.24 23.28
C PRO A 17 20.48 -43.33 24.50
N THR A 18 21.35 -43.74 25.41
CA THR A 18 21.84 -42.94 26.54
C THR A 18 22.60 -41.70 26.07
N TYR A 19 23.39 -41.79 24.99
CA TYR A 19 24.25 -40.70 24.51
C TYR A 19 23.76 -40.03 23.22
N PHE A 20 22.91 -40.70 22.43
CA PHE A 20 22.50 -40.22 21.11
C PHE A 20 21.00 -39.95 20.99
N THR A 21 20.62 -38.95 20.17
CA THR A 21 19.23 -38.69 19.77
C THR A 21 19.00 -39.07 18.31
N TYR A 22 17.85 -39.70 18.03
CA TYR A 22 17.45 -40.07 16.67
C TYR A 22 16.97 -38.86 15.85
N MET A 23 16.40 -37.86 16.52
CA MET A 23 15.76 -36.70 15.89
C MET A 23 16.36 -35.42 16.48
N PRO A 24 17.25 -34.73 15.77
CA PRO A 24 17.73 -33.43 16.20
C PRO A 24 16.64 -32.36 15.98
N PHE A 25 16.63 -31.30 16.80
CA PHE A 25 15.59 -30.27 16.72
C PHE A 25 15.50 -29.61 15.34
N TRP A 26 16.63 -29.48 14.63
CA TRP A 26 16.66 -28.88 13.29
C TRP A 26 15.94 -29.76 12.26
N LEU A 27 15.90 -31.08 12.45
CA LEU A 27 15.19 -31.96 11.52
C LEU A 27 13.68 -31.70 11.56
N PHE A 28 13.13 -31.39 12.75
CA PHE A 28 11.75 -30.92 12.87
C PHE A 28 11.52 -29.65 12.03
N THR A 29 12.45 -28.69 12.06
CA THR A 29 12.31 -27.46 11.27
C THR A 29 12.34 -27.71 9.75
N VAL A 30 13.16 -28.65 9.27
CA VAL A 30 13.21 -29.03 7.84
C VAL A 30 11.95 -29.77 7.41
N VAL A 31 11.46 -30.71 8.22
CA VAL A 31 10.19 -31.41 7.92
C VAL A 31 9.03 -30.40 7.94
N TRP A 32 9.03 -29.49 8.91
CA TRP A 32 8.02 -28.44 9.01
C TRP A 32 8.02 -27.47 7.83
N SER A 33 9.19 -27.09 7.30
CA SER A 33 9.27 -26.21 6.13
C SER A 33 8.69 -26.87 4.88
N ILE A 34 8.89 -28.17 4.69
CA ILE A 34 8.29 -28.94 3.61
C ILE A 34 6.76 -28.99 3.76
N VAL A 35 6.25 -29.27 4.97
CA VAL A 35 4.81 -29.29 5.25
C VAL A 35 4.19 -27.91 5.00
N ALA A 36 4.82 -26.84 5.50
CA ALA A 36 4.35 -25.47 5.28
C ALA A 36 4.30 -25.10 3.80
N TYR A 37 5.31 -25.50 3.01
CA TYR A 37 5.31 -25.29 1.57
C TYR A 37 4.15 -26.00 0.88
N MET A 38 3.87 -27.25 1.24
CA MET A 38 2.73 -28.00 0.71
C MET A 38 1.40 -27.34 1.08
N ILE A 39 1.27 -26.83 2.30
CA ILE A 39 0.08 -26.10 2.74
C ILE A 39 -0.11 -24.82 1.91
N VAL A 40 0.95 -24.03 1.68
CA VAL A 40 0.87 -22.81 0.87
C VAL A 40 0.46 -23.14 -0.57
N MET A 41 1.03 -24.16 -1.18
CA MET A 41 0.63 -24.66 -2.51
C MET A 41 -0.86 -25.02 -2.58
N LEU A 42 -1.37 -25.73 -1.56
CA LEU A 42 -2.79 -26.08 -1.51
C LEU A 42 -3.69 -24.86 -1.30
N ILE A 43 -3.24 -23.89 -0.49
CA ILE A 43 -3.97 -22.64 -0.27
C ILE A 43 -3.96 -21.79 -1.55
N GLU A 44 -2.85 -21.70 -2.27
CA GLU A 44 -2.77 -20.99 -3.55
C GLU A 44 -3.72 -21.57 -4.58
N ASP A 45 -3.80 -22.90 -4.68
CA ASP A 45 -4.76 -23.58 -5.57
C ASP A 45 -6.21 -23.34 -5.11
N ALA A 46 -6.49 -23.47 -3.81
CA ALA A 46 -7.83 -23.28 -3.25
C ALA A 46 -8.32 -21.82 -3.30
N LEU A 47 -7.41 -20.86 -3.14
CA LEU A 47 -7.68 -19.42 -3.20
C LEU A 47 -7.30 -18.84 -4.57
N TYR A 48 -7.10 -19.67 -5.59
CA TYR A 48 -6.84 -19.23 -6.95
C TYR A 48 -8.08 -18.50 -7.48
N ILE A 49 -8.09 -17.18 -7.27
CA ILE A 49 -9.04 -16.27 -7.91
C ILE A 49 -8.49 -16.04 -9.31
N PRO A 50 -9.21 -16.43 -10.39
CA PRO A 50 -8.79 -16.18 -11.75
C PRO A 50 -8.52 -14.68 -11.91
N SER A 51 -7.27 -14.33 -12.24
CA SER A 51 -6.85 -12.95 -12.47
C SER A 51 -7.67 -12.28 -13.58
N ASP A 52 -8.26 -13.10 -14.46
CA ASP A 52 -9.14 -12.68 -15.56
C ASP A 52 -10.50 -12.14 -15.07
N SER A 53 -10.90 -12.42 -13.82
CA SER A 53 -12.11 -11.86 -13.20
C SER A 53 -11.86 -10.59 -12.40
N ILE A 54 -10.59 -10.23 -12.17
CA ILE A 54 -10.23 -8.94 -11.60
C ILE A 54 -10.18 -7.95 -12.77
N GLU A 55 -11.37 -7.60 -13.28
CA GLU A 55 -11.54 -6.35 -14.02
C GLU A 55 -11.23 -5.22 -13.02
N PHE A 56 -9.97 -4.84 -12.92
CA PHE A 56 -9.65 -3.49 -12.49
C PHE A 56 -10.43 -2.60 -13.45
N GLN A 57 -11.46 -1.93 -12.93
CA GLN A 57 -12.19 -0.90 -13.63
C GLN A 57 -11.19 0.22 -13.95
N ARG A 58 -10.37 0.02 -14.98
CA ARG A 58 -9.64 1.08 -15.65
C ARG A 58 -10.76 1.99 -16.09
N ASN A 59 -10.90 3.10 -15.38
CA ASN A 59 -11.66 4.24 -15.84
C ASN A 59 -11.05 4.65 -17.18
N THR A 60 -11.44 3.93 -18.22
CA THR A 60 -11.32 4.37 -19.59
C THR A 60 -12.35 5.48 -19.65
N MET A 61 -11.89 6.69 -19.32
CA MET A 61 -12.52 7.90 -19.83
C MET A 61 -12.50 7.74 -21.35
N ARG A 62 -13.55 7.10 -21.88
CA ARG A 62 -13.97 7.30 -23.25
C ARG A 62 -14.29 8.78 -23.30
N THR A 63 -13.37 9.56 -23.83
CA THR A 63 -13.64 10.88 -24.36
C THR A 63 -14.72 10.70 -25.41
N ARG A 64 -15.98 10.79 -24.96
CA ARG A 64 -17.17 10.81 -25.80
C ARG A 64 -17.10 12.14 -26.54
N ASN A 65 -16.44 12.10 -27.68
CA ASN A 65 -16.42 13.21 -28.61
C ASN A 65 -17.86 13.51 -29.03
N GLY A 66 -18.31 14.73 -28.70
CA GLY A 66 -19.23 15.49 -29.52
C GLY A 66 -20.69 15.07 -29.55
N ASN A 67 -21.50 15.99 -29.02
CA ASN A 67 -22.80 16.39 -29.55
C ASN A 67 -24.03 15.58 -29.11
N GLY A 68 -24.54 15.96 -27.94
CA GLY A 68 -25.86 15.54 -27.48
C GLY A 68 -26.35 16.45 -26.37
N ASN A 69 -26.94 17.58 -26.76
CA ASN A 69 -27.79 18.48 -25.97
C ASN A 69 -28.21 17.93 -24.59
N SER A 70 -27.42 18.18 -23.55
CA SER A 70 -27.84 18.01 -22.16
C SER A 70 -28.10 19.38 -21.56
N ARG A 71 -29.30 19.91 -21.84
CA ARG A 71 -29.91 20.94 -21.00
C ARG A 71 -30.16 20.33 -19.62
N LYS A 72 -29.82 21.09 -18.58
CA LYS A 72 -30.15 20.92 -17.16
C LYS A 72 -29.33 19.89 -16.37
N ALA A 73 -28.29 20.40 -15.73
CA ALA A 73 -28.10 20.16 -14.31
C ALA A 73 -27.50 21.44 -13.69
N ASN A 74 -28.06 21.82 -12.55
CA ASN A 74 -27.75 22.99 -11.74
C ASN A 74 -26.29 23.43 -11.80
N ALA A 75 -26.09 24.74 -11.96
CA ALA A 75 -24.82 25.45 -12.02
C ALA A 75 -23.88 25.00 -10.89
N VAL A 76 -23.09 23.97 -11.20
CA VAL A 76 -21.83 23.67 -10.54
C VAL A 76 -20.98 24.89 -10.81
N LYS A 77 -20.70 25.67 -9.75
CA LYS A 77 -19.73 26.76 -9.79
C LYS A 77 -18.45 26.17 -10.39
N GLU A 78 -18.17 26.51 -11.65
CA GLU A 78 -17.00 26.03 -12.38
C GLU A 78 -15.78 26.47 -11.57
N LEU A 79 -15.13 25.51 -10.92
CA LEU A 79 -13.88 25.76 -10.21
C LEU A 79 -12.84 26.02 -11.29
N THR A 80 -12.18 27.17 -11.22
CA THR A 80 -11.08 27.53 -12.12
C THR A 80 -10.09 26.36 -12.15
N PRO A 81 -9.69 25.88 -13.34
CA PRO A 81 -8.81 24.72 -13.44
C PRO A 81 -7.48 25.02 -12.76
N GLY A 82 -7.11 24.20 -11.78
CA GLY A 82 -5.84 24.32 -11.06
C GLY A 82 -5.75 23.28 -9.95
N TYR A 83 -4.55 23.09 -9.41
CA TYR A 83 -4.30 22.11 -8.36
C TYR A 83 -3.49 22.72 -7.22
N TYR A 84 -3.84 22.32 -6.00
CA TYR A 84 -3.11 22.70 -4.80
C TYR A 84 -1.94 21.75 -4.60
N MET A 85 -0.72 22.29 -4.55
CA MET A 85 0.48 21.54 -4.18
C MET A 85 0.86 21.85 -2.74
N LEU A 86 1.17 20.81 -1.98
CA LEU A 86 1.71 20.94 -0.63
C LEU A 86 3.12 21.54 -0.70
N ASN A 87 3.34 22.67 -0.05
CA ASN A 87 4.65 23.27 0.10
C ASN A 87 5.39 22.58 1.25
N GLN A 88 6.25 21.63 0.91
CA GLN A 88 7.00 20.84 1.87
C GLN A 88 8.03 21.67 2.66
N GLY A 89 8.60 22.71 2.04
CA GLY A 89 9.59 23.60 2.69
C GLY A 89 8.98 24.51 3.76
N ALA A 90 7.75 24.99 3.54
CA ALA A 90 7.03 25.82 4.51
C ALA A 90 6.34 24.99 5.61
N THR A 91 5.92 23.76 5.27
CA THR A 91 5.23 22.84 6.19
C THR A 91 6.18 22.27 7.26
N GLY A 92 7.45 22.01 6.91
CA GLY A 92 8.43 21.44 7.84
C GLY A 92 8.83 22.34 9.01
N ARG A 93 8.61 23.65 8.94
CA ARG A 93 9.07 24.61 9.97
C ARG A 93 8.06 24.87 11.09
N ASN A 94 6.76 24.85 10.78
CA ASN A 94 5.70 25.25 11.71
C ASN A 94 4.68 24.12 11.99
N GLY A 95 4.86 22.92 11.42
CA GLY A 95 3.97 21.76 11.62
C GLY A 95 2.58 21.90 11.00
N VAL A 96 2.22 23.07 10.49
CA VAL A 96 0.95 23.35 9.80
C VAL A 96 1.15 23.22 8.28
N PRO A 97 0.43 22.32 7.59
CA PRO A 97 0.49 22.16 6.14
C PRO A 97 0.12 23.45 5.40
N ARG A 98 1.03 23.93 4.56
CA ARG A 98 0.80 25.10 3.69
C ARG A 98 0.71 24.65 2.24
N TYR A 99 -0.35 25.06 1.55
CA TYR A 99 -0.59 24.72 0.15
C TYR A 99 -0.40 25.93 -0.75
N VAL A 100 0.13 25.71 -1.95
CA VAL A 100 0.25 26.71 -3.01
C VAL A 100 -0.64 26.28 -4.16
N TYR A 101 -1.51 27.19 -4.61
CA TYR A 101 -2.36 26.96 -5.76
C TYR A 101 -1.58 27.18 -7.05
N LEU A 102 -1.58 26.17 -7.93
CA LEU A 102 -1.02 26.25 -9.27
C LEU A 102 -2.17 26.12 -10.26
N GLY A 103 -2.55 27.26 -10.83
CA GLY A 103 -3.51 27.37 -11.91
C GLY A 103 -3.07 28.45 -12.88
N PRO A 104 -3.78 28.63 -14.00
CA PRO A 104 -3.58 29.79 -14.86
C PRO A 104 -3.62 31.04 -13.99
N GLU A 105 -2.60 31.89 -14.11
CA GLU A 105 -2.65 33.21 -13.50
C GLU A 105 -3.95 33.87 -13.98
N ILE A 106 -4.68 34.49 -13.06
CA ILE A 106 -5.84 35.29 -13.41
C ILE A 106 -5.29 36.41 -14.28
N GLY A 107 -5.33 36.20 -15.59
CA GLY A 107 -4.84 37.14 -16.57
C GLY A 107 -5.49 38.50 -16.33
N ASP A 108 -4.64 39.51 -16.29
CA ASP A 108 -4.98 40.91 -16.05
C ASP A 108 -6.20 41.36 -16.86
N GLY A 109 -7.10 42.05 -16.17
CA GLY A 109 -8.33 42.63 -16.69
C GLY A 109 -8.99 43.56 -15.67
N ASP A 110 -8.26 44.62 -15.33
CA ASP A 110 -8.72 45.92 -14.83
C ASP A 110 -9.34 46.04 -13.41
N GLY A 111 -8.55 46.64 -12.50
CA GLY A 111 -9.03 47.80 -11.73
C GLY A 111 -9.33 47.60 -10.23
N ALA A 112 -8.37 48.04 -9.40
CA ALA A 112 -8.54 48.77 -8.13
C ALA A 112 -9.50 48.23 -7.06
N GLY A 113 -8.95 47.90 -5.88
CA GLY A 113 -9.75 47.77 -4.66
C GLY A 113 -8.97 47.24 -3.48
N ASP A 114 -8.29 48.15 -2.80
CA ASP A 114 -7.82 48.05 -1.41
C ASP A 114 -8.80 47.28 -0.50
N GLY A 115 -8.28 46.45 0.38
CA GLY A 115 -9.07 45.56 1.22
C GLY A 115 -8.22 44.69 2.14
N THR A 116 -7.49 45.34 3.04
CA THR A 116 -7.07 44.74 4.31
C THR A 116 -8.22 43.94 4.93
N PHE A 117 -8.03 42.63 5.17
CA PHE A 117 -8.95 41.84 5.97
C PHE A 117 -8.24 41.38 7.25
N GLU A 118 -8.71 41.95 8.36
CA GLU A 118 -8.26 41.76 9.72
C GLU A 118 -8.50 40.33 10.25
N GLU A 119 -7.64 39.92 11.18
CA GLU A 119 -7.75 38.69 11.99
C GLU A 119 -9.02 38.66 12.85
N PRO A 120 -9.56 37.47 13.10
CA PRO A 120 -10.10 37.11 14.42
C PRO A 120 -9.21 36.12 15.18
#